data_AF-A0A1P8XLF3-F1
#
_entry.id   AF-A0A1P8XLF3-F1
#
_cell.length_a   1.000
_cell.length_b   1.000
_cell.length_c   1.000
_cell.angle_alpha   90.00
_cell.angle_beta   90.00
_cell.angle_gamma   90.00
#
_symmetry.space_group_name_H-M   'P 1'
#
loop_
_entity.id
_entity.type
_entity.pdbx_description
1 polymer ?
#
loop_
_entity_poly.entity_id
_entity_poly.type
_entity_poly.pdbx_seq_one_letter_code
_entity_poly.pdbx_strand_id
1 'polypeptide(L)'
;MPDEQLAAPLCLESFRRRKAAAPINSEHAQFTIADVAAACGLPQPVVAQLVPRTWTDAGWMYTADQLQFAVQIGPDVRAGEYVSPRQD
;
A
#
# COMPACT_ATOMS: atom_id res chain seq x y z
N MET A 1 35.52 6.87 15.54
CA MET A 1 34.63 5.70 15.50
C MET A 1 34.29 5.35 16.94
N PRO A 2 33.03 5.46 17.35
CA PRO A 2 32.15 4.29 17.21
C PRO A 2 30.71 4.66 16.83
N ASP A 3 30.31 4.32 15.60
CA ASP A 3 28.91 4.18 15.21
C ASP A 3 28.50 2.73 15.48
N GLU A 4 28.38 2.36 16.75
CA GLU A 4 27.78 1.08 17.18
C GLU A 4 26.31 1.31 17.53
N GLN A 5 25.58 1.98 16.64
CA GLN A 5 24.13 2.06 16.74
C GLN A 5 23.55 0.76 16.15
N LEU A 6 23.80 -0.34 16.85
CA LEU A 6 23.15 -1.63 16.62
C LEU A 6 21.64 -1.38 16.63
N ALA A 7 21.01 -1.55 15.47
CA ALA A 7 19.56 -1.45 15.32
C ALA A 7 18.91 -2.32 16.40
N ALA A 8 18.23 -1.68 17.37
CA ALA A 8 17.56 -2.40 18.44
C ALA A 8 16.68 -3.51 17.83
N PRO A 9 16.74 -4.75 18.36
CA PRO A 9 15.99 -5.85 17.79
C PRO A 9 14.52 -5.47 17.73
N LEU A 10 13.89 -5.70 16.57
CA LEU A 10 12.47 -5.41 16.37
C LEU A 10 11.65 -6.25 17.36
N CYS A 11 11.39 -5.71 18.56
CA CYS A 11 10.63 -6.40 19.57
C CYS A 11 9.14 -6.47 19.16
N LEU A 12 8.43 -7.47 19.67
CA LEU A 12 7.03 -7.71 19.33
C LEU A 12 6.15 -6.48 19.67
N GLU A 13 6.51 -5.72 20.70
CA GLU A 13 5.85 -4.46 21.04
C GLU A 13 6.04 -3.37 19.98
N SER A 14 7.23 -3.25 19.39
CA SER A 14 7.50 -2.34 18.27
C SER A 14 6.67 -2.68 17.03
N PHE A 15 6.34 -3.96 16.81
CA PHE A 15 5.39 -4.35 15.78
C PHE A 15 3.95 -3.95 16.13
N ARG A 16 3.51 -4.21 17.37
CA ARG A 16 2.15 -3.83 17.82
C ARG A 16 1.93 -2.32 17.79
N ARG A 17 2.92 -1.53 18.21
CA ARG A 17 2.85 -0.06 18.20
C ARG A 17 2.72 0.49 16.78
N ARG A 18 3.47 -0.06 15.82
CA ARG A 18 3.34 0.29 14.39
C ARG A 18 1.96 -0.05 13.83
N LYS A 19 1.35 -1.16 14.27
CA LYS A 19 -0.02 -1.54 13.85
C LYS A 19 -1.10 -0.62 14.43
N ALA A 20 -0.92 -0.11 15.64
CA ALA A 20 -1.90 0.74 16.32
C ALA A 20 -1.87 2.21 15.85
N ALA A 21 -0.77 2.66 15.26
CA ALA A 21 -0.62 4.01 14.75
C ALA A 21 -1.24 4.13 13.35
N ALA A 22 -2.55 4.36 13.26
CA ALA A 22 -3.15 5.19 12.20
C ALA A 22 -4.65 5.44 12.44
N PRO A 23 -5.03 6.70 12.70
CA PRO A 23 -6.15 7.30 12.00
C PRO A 23 -5.60 8.45 11.17
N ILE A 24 -5.51 8.24 9.86
CA ILE A 24 -5.12 9.26 8.90
C ILE A 24 -6.35 10.10 8.56
N ASN A 25 -6.52 11.20 9.29
CA ASN A 25 -7.40 12.28 8.88
C ASN A 25 -6.69 13.08 7.78
N SER A 26 -7.08 12.86 6.54
CA SER A 26 -6.74 13.74 5.42
C SER A 26 -7.98 13.89 4.56
N GLU A 27 -8.22 15.10 4.07
CA GLU A 27 -9.45 15.52 3.37
C GLU A 27 -9.70 14.73 2.06
N HIS A 28 -8.70 13.94 1.63
CA HIS A 28 -8.82 12.91 0.61
C HIS A 28 -8.52 11.54 1.23
N ALA A 29 -9.41 10.57 1.01
CA ALA A 29 -9.22 9.20 1.49
C ALA A 29 -7.91 8.61 0.93
N GLN A 30 -7.03 8.19 1.82
CA GLN A 30 -5.74 7.56 1.50
C GLN A 30 -5.79 6.10 1.94
N PHE A 31 -5.28 5.22 1.09
CA PHE A 31 -5.36 3.77 1.28
C PHE A 31 -3.97 3.15 1.36
N THR A 32 -3.79 2.20 2.27
CA THR A 32 -2.59 1.37 2.29
C THR A 32 -2.66 0.31 1.20
N ILE A 33 -1.53 -0.32 0.90
CA ILE A 33 -1.51 -1.47 -0.01
C ILE A 33 -2.41 -2.62 0.47
N ALA A 34 -2.61 -2.75 1.78
CA ALA A 34 -3.46 -3.78 2.36
C ALA A 34 -4.94 -3.49 2.07
N ASP A 35 -5.34 -2.23 2.16
CA ASP A 35 -6.71 -1.78 1.85
C ASP A 35 -7.02 -1.99 0.37
N VAL A 36 -6.09 -1.61 -0.52
CA VAL A 36 -6.26 -1.80 -1.97
C VAL A 36 -6.31 -3.29 -2.34
N ALA A 37 -5.39 -4.10 -1.80
CA ALA A 37 -5.38 -5.56 -2.03
C ALA A 37 -6.68 -6.23 -1.56
N ALA A 38 -7.22 -5.81 -0.41
CA ALA A 38 -8.50 -6.30 0.08
C ALA A 38 -9.67 -5.88 -0.83
N ALA A 39 -9.65 -4.65 -1.34
CA ALA A 39 -10.71 -4.12 -2.20
C ALA A 39 -10.75 -4.79 -3.58
N CYS A 40 -9.60 -5.02 -4.22
CA CYS A 40 -9.53 -5.59 -5.57
C CYS A 40 -9.38 -7.12 -5.60
N GLY A 41 -9.12 -7.75 -4.46
CA GLY A 41 -8.92 -9.20 -4.36
C GLY A 41 -7.62 -9.69 -4.99
N LEU A 42 -6.61 -8.82 -5.12
CA LEU A 42 -5.29 -9.15 -5.66
C LEU A 42 -4.23 -9.22 -4.56
N PRO A 43 -3.19 -10.08 -4.68
CA PRO A 43 -2.06 -10.07 -3.78
C PRO A 43 -1.34 -8.72 -3.77
N GLN A 44 -0.85 -8.27 -2.61
CA GLN A 44 -0.14 -6.99 -2.48
C GLN A 44 1.01 -6.80 -3.50
N PRO A 45 1.87 -7.79 -3.79
CA PRO A 45 2.91 -7.62 -4.82
C PRO A 45 2.37 -7.36 -6.22
N VAL A 46 1.17 -7.85 -6.55
CA VAL A 46 0.52 -7.61 -7.84
C VAL A 46 0.01 -6.17 -7.90
N VAL A 47 -0.63 -5.70 -6.82
CA VAL A 47 -1.06 -4.29 -6.70
C VAL A 47 0.13 -3.34 -6.86
N ALA A 48 1.25 -3.62 -6.17
CA ALA A 48 2.45 -2.78 -6.24
C ALA A 48 3.09 -2.69 -7.64
N GLN A 49 2.84 -3.67 -8.51
CA GLN A 49 3.37 -3.69 -9.88
C GLN A 49 2.44 -2.98 -10.87
N LEU A 50 1.12 -3.08 -10.67
CA LEU A 50 0.12 -2.60 -11.62
C LEU A 50 -0.40 -1.20 -11.29
N VAL A 51 -0.39 -0.85 -10.00
CA VAL A 51 -0.95 0.39 -9.49
C VAL A 51 0.20 1.16 -8.81
N PRO A 52 0.72 2.21 -9.46
CA PRO A 52 1.66 3.12 -8.83
C PRO A 52 0.99 3.80 -7.64
N ARG A 53 1.81 4.15 -6.66
CA ARG A 53 1.42 4.79 -5.40
C ARG A 53 1.94 6.22 -5.38
N THR A 54 1.22 7.09 -4.69
CA THR A 54 1.53 8.53 -4.62
C THR A 54 2.22 8.85 -3.30
N TRP A 55 3.19 9.77 -3.34
CA TRP A 55 3.75 10.35 -2.12
C TRP A 55 2.77 11.37 -1.55
N THR A 56 2.30 11.15 -0.32
CA THR A 56 1.40 12.03 0.42
C THR A 56 2.06 12.49 1.73
N ASP A 57 1.37 13.35 2.47
CA ASP A 57 1.83 13.77 3.82
C ASP A 57 1.93 12.59 4.80
N ALA A 58 1.23 11.48 4.54
CA ALA A 58 1.32 10.23 5.31
C ALA A 58 2.35 9.23 4.73
N GLY A 59 3.10 9.62 3.69
CA GLY A 59 4.06 8.79 2.98
C GLY A 59 3.51 8.15 1.71
N TRP A 60 4.04 6.99 1.33
CA TRP A 60 3.59 6.29 0.12
C TRP A 60 2.21 5.66 0.32
N MET A 61 1.18 6.26 -0.27
CA MET A 61 -0.22 5.86 -0.14
C MET A 61 -0.90 5.73 -1.51
N TYR A 62 -2.06 5.09 -1.53
CA TYR A 62 -2.94 5.03 -2.70
C TYR A 62 -4.07 6.05 -2.56
N THR A 63 -4.40 6.73 -3.65
CA THR A 63 -5.57 7.62 -3.73
C THR A 63 -6.86 6.83 -3.98
N ALA A 64 -8.02 7.49 -3.86
CA ALA A 64 -9.30 6.90 -4.24
C ALA A 64 -9.35 6.45 -5.70
N ASP A 65 -8.78 7.24 -6.62
CA ASP A 65 -8.74 6.91 -8.06
C ASP A 65 -7.87 5.69 -8.34
N GLN A 66 -6.73 5.57 -7.64
CA GLN A 66 -5.86 4.40 -7.75
C GLN A 66 -6.53 3.15 -7.17
N LEU A 67 -7.27 3.27 -6.06
CA LEU A 67 -8.09 2.17 -5.54
C LEU A 67 -9.17 1.76 -6.54
N GLN A 68 -9.89 2.73 -7.12
CA GLN A 68 -10.94 2.45 -8.11
C GLN A 68 -10.36 1.74 -9.35
N PHE A 69 -9.21 2.20 -9.84
CA PHE A 69 -8.50 1.54 -10.92
C PHE A 69 -8.11 0.10 -10.56
N ALA A 70 -7.59 -0.13 -9.35
CA ALA A 70 -7.24 -1.48 -8.89
C ALA A 70 -8.47 -2.41 -8.87
N VAL A 71 -9.61 -1.92 -8.38
CA VAL A 71 -10.88 -2.66 -8.38
C VAL A 71 -11.34 -2.96 -9.79
N GLN A 72 -11.19 -2.02 -10.72
CA GLN A 72 -11.57 -2.18 -12.12
C GLN A 72 -10.76 -3.28 -12.82
N ILE A 73 -9.44 -3.35 -12.61
CA ILE A 73 -8.57 -4.33 -13.27
C ILE A 73 -8.53 -5.70 -12.57
N GLY A 74 -9.01 -5.79 -11.33
CA GLY A 74 -8.95 -6.99 -10.50
C GLY A 74 -9.57 -8.25 -11.12
N PRO A 75 -10.73 -8.20 -11.78
CA PRO A 75 -11.29 -9.36 -12.48
C PRO A 75 -10.40 -9.87 -13.62
N ASP A 76 -9.89 -8.97 -14.46
CA ASP A 76 -9.08 -9.31 -15.64
C ASP A 76 -7.76 -9.94 -15.23
N VAL A 77 -7.07 -9.34 -14.25
CA VAL A 77 -5.81 -9.88 -13.72
C VAL A 77 -6.01 -11.28 -13.12
N ARG A 78 -7.12 -11.53 -12.43
CA ARG A 78 -7.44 -12.88 -11.90
C ARG A 78 -7.79 -13.89 -12.98
N ALA A 79 -8.32 -13.44 -14.11
CA ALA A 79 -8.55 -14.28 -15.29
C ALA A 79 -7.25 -14.59 -16.05
N GLY A 80 -6.12 -13.97 -15.68
CA GLY A 80 -4.85 -14.12 -16.37
C GLY A 80 -4.69 -13.20 -17.59
N GLU A 81 -5.59 -12.22 -17.73
CA GLU A 81 -5.50 -11.23 -18.80
C GLU A 81 -4.40 -10.22 -18.52
N TYR A 82 -3.72 -9.81 -19.60
CA TYR A 82 -2.71 -8.77 -19.49
C TYR A 82 -3.38 -7.42 -19.29
N VAL A 83 -3.02 -6.75 -18.19
CA VAL A 83 -3.43 -5.38 -17.91
C VAL A 83 -2.18 -4.52 -17.87
N SER A 84 -2.13 -3.49 -18.71
CA SER A 84 -1.08 -2.49 -18.65
C SER A 84 -1.11 -1.77 -17.31
N PRO A 85 0.05 -1.55 -16.66
CA PRO A 85 0.11 -0.73 -15.45
C PRO A 85 -0.50 0.64 -15.70
N ARG A 86 -1.11 1.21 -14.66
CA ARG A 86 -1.61 2.59 -14.75
C ARG A 86 -0.43 3.52 -15.07
N GLN A 87 -0.63 4.37 -16.07
CA GLN A 87 0.30 5.44 -16.38
C GLN A 87 -0.25 6.69 -15.68
N ASP A 88 0.36 7.04 -14.56
CA ASP A 88 0.07 8.26 -13.80
C ASP A 88 0.93 9.41 -14.32
#